data_AF-A0A7W6C863-F1
#
_entry.id   AF-A0A7W6C863-F1
#
_cell.length_a   1.000
_cell.length_b   1.000
_cell.length_c   1.000
_cell.angle_alpha   90.00
_cell.angle_beta   90.00
_cell.angle_gamma   90.00
#
_symmetry.space_group_name_H-M   'P 1'
#
loop_
_entity.id
_entity.type
_entity.pdbx_description
1 polymer ?
#
loop_
_entity_poly.entity_id
_entity_poly.type
_entity_poly.pdbx_seq_one_letter_code
_entity_poly.pdbx_strand_id
1 'polypeptide(L)'
;MFPDLDCRLGVELGLPKHYRDKPAFEIINDAHDLVGALTSRLITFRYSGYEHFEELGAQYTLADTKRIEFSQRLERLDGNAIKAVNLIDELNHFVRMFVDPWLVKFEDLRVNER
;
A
#
# COMPACT_ATOMS: atom_id res chain seq x y z
N MET A 1 -13.16 16.67 21.29
CA MET A 1 -13.31 15.28 21.77
C MET A 1 -12.36 14.45 20.93
N PHE A 2 -11.29 13.93 21.52
CA PHE A 2 -10.41 13.01 20.78
C PHE A 2 -11.23 11.75 20.48
N PRO A 3 -11.16 11.18 19.26
CA PRO A 3 -11.74 9.86 19.04
C PRO A 3 -11.11 8.89 20.05
N ASP A 4 -11.93 8.05 20.68
CA ASP A 4 -11.42 6.99 21.55
C ASP A 4 -10.54 6.08 20.69
N LEU A 5 -9.23 6.18 20.89
CA LEU A 5 -8.24 5.35 20.20
C LEU A 5 -8.39 3.92 20.72
N ASP A 6 -8.61 2.96 19.82
CA ASP A 6 -8.65 1.56 20.19
C ASP A 6 -7.23 1.07 20.55
N CYS A 7 -6.97 0.97 21.85
CA CYS A 7 -5.69 0.57 22.41
C CYS A 7 -5.56 -0.96 22.61
N ARG A 8 -6.58 -1.75 22.24
CA ARG A 8 -6.50 -3.22 22.36
C ARG A 8 -5.32 -3.74 21.53
N LEU A 9 -4.55 -4.65 22.11
CA LEU A 9 -3.44 -5.31 21.42
C LEU A 9 -3.97 -6.33 20.42
N GLY A 10 -3.20 -6.62 19.38
CA GLY A 10 -3.57 -7.61 18.38
C GLY A 10 -3.89 -8.99 18.95
N VAL A 11 -3.26 -9.39 20.07
CA VAL A 11 -3.61 -10.64 20.78
C VAL A 11 -5.06 -10.64 21.28
N GLU A 12 -5.56 -9.50 21.77
CA GLU A 12 -6.91 -9.33 22.28
C GLU A 12 -7.94 -9.32 21.14
N LEU A 13 -7.48 -9.02 19.92
CA LEU A 13 -8.27 -9.04 18.69
C LEU A 13 -8.16 -10.36 17.91
N GLY A 14 -7.42 -11.35 18.42
CA GLY A 14 -7.21 -12.63 17.75
C GLY A 14 -6.36 -12.54 16.48
N LEU A 15 -5.52 -11.51 16.36
CA LEU A 15 -4.69 -11.27 15.18
C LEU A 15 -3.47 -12.20 15.10
N PRO A 16 -2.89 -12.39 13.89
CA PRO A 16 -1.69 -13.17 13.70
C PRO A 16 -0.51 -12.74 14.57
N LYS A 17 0.45 -13.66 14.80
CA LYS A 17 1.59 -13.46 15.70
C LYS A 17 2.40 -12.17 15.46
N HIS A 18 2.51 -11.72 14.21
CA HIS A 18 3.29 -10.52 13.86
C HIS A 18 2.59 -9.19 14.20
N TYR A 19 1.28 -9.21 14.48
CA TYR A 19 0.54 -8.06 15.00
C TYR A 19 0.21 -8.19 16.50
N ARG A 20 0.64 -9.29 17.14
CA ARG A 20 0.21 -9.67 18.49
C ARG A 20 0.34 -8.56 19.53
N ASP A 21 1.49 -7.89 19.51
CA ASP A 21 1.87 -6.89 20.52
C ASP A 21 1.65 -5.45 19.99
N LYS A 22 1.05 -5.29 18.81
CA LYS A 22 0.71 -3.98 18.24
C LYS A 22 -0.68 -3.55 18.69
N PRO A 23 -0.86 -2.30 19.17
CA PRO A 23 -2.17 -1.70 19.40
C PRO A 23 -2.99 -1.59 18.11
N ALA A 24 -4.31 -1.70 18.23
CA ALA A 24 -5.24 -1.65 17.09
C ALA A 24 -5.12 -0.36 16.27
N PHE A 25 -4.98 0.80 16.92
CA PHE A 25 -4.80 2.08 16.23
C PHE A 25 -3.50 2.14 15.42
N GLU A 26 -2.40 1.52 15.90
CA GLU A 26 -1.14 1.47 15.16
C GLU A 26 -1.27 0.62 13.90
N ILE A 27 -1.98 -0.51 13.99
CA ILE A 27 -2.24 -1.37 12.82
C ILE A 27 -3.04 -0.62 11.76
N ILE A 28 -4.00 0.20 12.16
CA ILE A 28 -4.77 1.03 11.22
C ILE A 28 -3.86 2.07 10.58
N ASN A 29 -3.00 2.74 11.36
CA ASN A 29 -2.03 3.70 10.84
C ASN A 29 -1.03 3.05 9.87
N ASP A 30 -0.57 1.83 10.16
CA ASP A 30 0.30 1.06 9.25
C ASP A 30 -0.36 0.89 7.87
N ALA A 31 -1.69 0.65 7.83
CA ALA A 31 -2.42 0.56 6.57
C ALA A 31 -2.45 1.91 5.82
N HIS A 32 -2.61 3.03 6.53
CA HIS A 32 -2.54 4.37 5.95
C HIS A 32 -1.16 4.67 5.38
N ASP A 33 -0.11 4.38 6.14
CA ASP A 33 1.28 4.63 5.75
C ASP A 33 1.65 3.83 4.50
N LEU A 34 1.21 2.58 4.41
CA LEU A 34 1.46 1.73 3.25
C LEU A 34 0.75 2.23 1.97
N VAL A 35 -0.50 2.66 2.07
CA VAL A 35 -1.20 3.30 0.93
C VAL A 35 -0.51 4.60 0.53
N GLY A 36 -0.05 5.39 1.52
CA GLY A 36 0.73 6.59 1.28
C GLY A 36 2.05 6.32 0.55
N ALA A 37 2.78 5.27 0.97
CA ALA A 37 4.02 4.84 0.34
C ALA A 37 3.80 4.39 -1.11
N LEU A 38 2.77 3.58 -1.38
CA LEU A 38 2.40 3.20 -2.74
C LEU A 38 2.08 4.43 -3.60
N THR A 39 1.28 5.36 -3.07
CA THR A 39 0.91 6.60 -3.77
C THR A 39 2.14 7.43 -4.14
N SER A 40 3.07 7.61 -3.19
CA SER A 40 4.32 8.33 -3.42
C SER A 40 5.19 7.69 -4.52
N ARG A 41 5.29 6.34 -4.51
CA ARG A 41 6.01 5.59 -5.56
C ARG A 41 5.39 5.80 -6.94
N LEU A 42 4.06 5.72 -7.06
CA LEU A 42 3.37 5.94 -8.33
C LEU A 42 3.52 7.38 -8.83
N ILE A 43 3.47 8.37 -7.94
CA ILE A 43 3.73 9.77 -8.29
C ILE A 43 5.15 9.92 -8.84
N THR A 44 6.15 9.37 -8.14
CA THR A 44 7.55 9.43 -8.58
C THR A 44 7.71 8.81 -9.97
N PHE A 45 7.11 7.64 -10.17
CA PHE A 45 7.09 6.97 -11.47
C PHE A 45 6.43 7.84 -12.55
N ARG A 46 5.29 8.47 -12.23
CA ARG A 46 4.57 9.33 -13.17
C ARG A 46 5.44 10.48 -13.68
N TYR A 47 6.23 11.08 -12.80
CA TYR A 47 7.06 12.23 -13.13
C TYR A 47 8.48 11.87 -13.60
N SER A 48 8.83 10.58 -13.69
CA SER A 48 10.15 10.14 -14.16
C SER A 48 10.26 9.93 -15.67
N GLY A 49 9.30 10.41 -16.47
CA GLY A 49 9.36 10.36 -17.93
C GLY A 49 9.06 8.99 -18.55
N TYR A 50 8.30 8.15 -17.84
CA TYR A 50 7.95 6.78 -18.28
C TYR A 50 7.09 6.73 -19.56
N GLU A 51 6.54 7.87 -20.00
CA GLU A 51 5.60 7.98 -21.12
C GLU A 51 6.19 7.49 -22.45
N HIS A 52 7.53 7.39 -22.55
CA HIS A 52 8.23 6.82 -23.70
C HIS A 52 8.08 5.29 -23.82
N PHE A 53 7.58 4.61 -22.79
CA PHE A 53 7.42 3.16 -22.76
C PHE A 53 5.94 2.76 -22.65
N GLU A 54 5.32 2.41 -23.78
CA GLU A 54 3.89 2.05 -23.85
C GLU A 54 3.51 0.94 -22.85
N GLU A 55 4.33 -0.10 -22.72
CA GLU A 55 4.10 -1.21 -21.78
C GLU A 55 4.02 -0.73 -20.32
N LEU A 56 4.80 0.29 -19.96
CA LEU A 56 4.83 0.82 -18.62
C LEU A 56 3.61 1.71 -18.31
N GLY A 57 3.01 2.33 -19.34
CA GLY A 57 1.77 3.10 -19.19
C GLY A 57 0.58 2.24 -18.79
N ALA A 58 0.46 1.04 -19.36
CA ALA A 58 -0.57 0.07 -18.97
C ALA A 58 -0.37 -0.40 -17.52
N GLN A 59 0.87 -0.72 -17.13
CA GLN A 59 1.20 -1.14 -15.77
C GLN A 59 0.95 -0.05 -14.74
N TYR A 60 1.31 1.19 -15.05
CA TYR A 60 0.99 2.36 -14.22
C TYR A 60 -0.51 2.49 -14.00
N THR A 61 -1.30 2.42 -15.07
CA THR A 61 -2.76 2.57 -15.00
C THR A 61 -3.40 1.51 -14.10
N LEU A 62 -2.94 0.26 -14.20
CA LEU A 62 -3.41 -0.82 -13.35
C LEU A 62 -3.01 -0.61 -11.89
N ALA A 63 -1.76 -0.20 -11.63
CA ALA A 63 -1.31 0.11 -10.28
C ALA A 63 -2.07 1.29 -9.66
N ASP A 64 -2.34 2.32 -10.44
CA ASP A 64 -3.07 3.50 -9.98
C ASP A 64 -4.53 3.16 -9.66
N THR A 65 -5.17 2.33 -10.49
CA THR A 65 -6.52 1.80 -10.21
C THR A 65 -6.56 1.03 -8.90
N LYS A 66 -5.59 0.12 -8.67
CA LYS A 66 -5.51 -0.62 -7.41
C LYS A 66 -5.23 0.28 -6.21
N ARG A 67 -4.38 1.29 -6.38
CA ARG A 67 -4.13 2.30 -5.36
C ARG A 67 -5.42 3.06 -4.98
N ILE A 68 -6.27 3.43 -5.96
CA ILE A 68 -7.62 4.01 -5.69
C ILE A 68 -8.48 3.03 -4.87
N GLU A 69 -8.55 1.76 -5.28
CA GLU A 69 -9.33 0.74 -4.56
C GLU A 69 -8.89 0.59 -3.10
N PHE A 70 -7.57 0.56 -2.86
CA PHE A 70 -7.02 0.49 -1.51
C PHE A 70 -7.35 1.74 -0.69
N SER A 71 -7.23 2.95 -1.26
CA SER A 71 -7.63 4.19 -0.57
C SER A 71 -9.11 4.20 -0.17
N GLN A 72 -10.00 3.75 -1.06
CA GLN A 72 -11.44 3.68 -0.74
C GLN A 72 -11.76 2.67 0.36
N ARG A 73 -11.04 1.54 0.40
CA ARG A 73 -11.20 0.54 1.46
C ARG A 73 -10.64 1.04 2.79
N LEU A 74 -9.54 1.79 2.75
CA LEU A 74 -8.92 2.44 3.90
C LEU A 74 -9.88 3.44 4.57
N GLU A 75 -10.54 4.29 3.79
CA GLU A 75 -11.58 5.22 4.29
C GLU A 75 -12.75 4.51 4.96
N ARG A 76 -13.04 3.26 4.57
CA ARG A 76 -14.14 2.44 5.10
C ARG A 76 -13.70 1.48 6.21
N LEU A 77 -12.48 1.61 6.74
CA LEU A 77 -12.02 0.78 7.85
C LEU A 77 -12.84 1.03 9.12
N ASP A 78 -13.28 2.27 9.36
CA ASP A 78 -14.10 2.67 10.51
C ASP A 78 -13.53 2.15 11.85
N GLY A 79 -12.22 2.35 12.05
CA GLY A 79 -11.53 1.90 13.26
C GLY A 79 -11.29 0.38 13.37
N ASN A 80 -11.55 -0.40 12.32
CA ASN A 80 -11.47 -1.87 12.38
C ASN A 80 -10.07 -2.40 12.04
N ALA A 81 -9.29 -2.74 13.07
CA ALA A 81 -7.95 -3.29 12.92
C ALA A 81 -7.89 -4.65 12.21
N ILE A 82 -8.93 -5.50 12.31
CA ILE A 82 -8.96 -6.78 11.59
C ILE A 82 -9.06 -6.54 10.08
N LYS A 83 -9.94 -5.62 9.66
CA LYS A 83 -10.01 -5.21 8.25
C LYS A 83 -8.71 -4.53 7.79
N ALA A 84 -8.06 -3.77 8.68
CA ALA A 84 -6.78 -3.14 8.39
C ALA A 84 -5.68 -4.19 8.13
N VAL A 85 -5.57 -5.24 8.95
CA VAL A 85 -4.62 -6.36 8.71
C VAL A 85 -4.84 -6.99 7.34
N ASN A 86 -6.08 -7.32 6.99
CA ASN A 86 -6.37 -7.93 5.68
C ASN A 86 -5.99 -6.98 4.53
N LEU A 87 -6.25 -5.67 4.69
CA LEU A 87 -5.87 -4.66 3.71
C LEU A 87 -4.34 -4.55 3.56
N ILE A 88 -3.61 -4.59 4.67
CA ILE A 88 -2.14 -4.57 4.70
C ILE A 88 -1.58 -5.79 3.97
N ASP A 89 -2.09 -6.99 4.26
CA ASP A 89 -1.61 -8.22 3.65
C ASP A 89 -1.86 -8.22 2.12
N GLU A 90 -3.05 -7.80 1.70
CA GLU A 90 -3.38 -7.65 0.27
C GLU A 90 -2.51 -6.60 -0.43
N LEU A 91 -2.27 -5.45 0.22
CA LEU A 91 -1.46 -4.39 -0.34
C LEU A 91 0.01 -4.80 -0.44
N ASN A 92 0.57 -5.43 0.59
CA ASN A 92 1.93 -5.96 0.57
C ASN A 92 2.08 -7.03 -0.52
N HIS A 93 1.10 -7.92 -0.66
CA HIS A 93 1.10 -8.91 -1.73
C HIS A 93 1.06 -8.24 -3.12
N PHE A 94 0.18 -7.26 -3.32
CA PHE A 94 0.09 -6.51 -4.56
C PHE A 94 1.40 -5.79 -4.90
N VAL A 95 2.00 -5.10 -3.92
CA VAL A 95 3.27 -4.40 -4.09
C VAL A 95 4.36 -5.39 -4.49
N ARG A 96 4.51 -6.47 -3.74
CA ARG A 96 5.56 -7.46 -3.98
C ARG A 96 5.42 -8.19 -5.32
N MET A 97 4.20 -8.55 -5.70
CA MET A 97 3.96 -9.38 -6.87
C MET A 97 3.84 -8.57 -8.17
N PHE A 98 3.40 -7.32 -8.08
CA PHE A 98 3.12 -6.49 -9.25
C PHE A 98 4.00 -5.25 -9.31
N VAL A 99 4.05 -4.45 -8.24
CA VAL A 99 4.70 -3.13 -8.27
C VAL A 99 6.23 -3.24 -8.25
N ASP A 100 6.79 -4.07 -7.37
CA ASP A 100 8.24 -4.21 -7.22
C ASP A 100 8.91 -4.72 -8.51
N PRO A 101 8.45 -5.82 -9.15
CA PRO A 101 9.06 -6.30 -10.39
C PRO A 101 8.96 -5.27 -11.53
N TRP A 102 7.86 -4.52 -11.56
CA TRP A 102 7.64 -3.47 -12.54
C TRP A 102 8.62 -2.30 -12.36
N LEU A 103 8.83 -1.83 -11.13
CA LEU A 103 9.79 -0.74 -10.89
C LEU A 103 11.23 -1.15 -11.19
N VAL A 104 11.62 -2.39 -10.92
CA VAL A 104 12.94 -2.91 -11.31
C VAL A 104 13.12 -2.83 -12.83
N LYS A 105 12.13 -3.29 -13.61
CA LYS A 105 12.17 -3.19 -15.08
C LYS A 105 12.31 -1.74 -15.56
N PHE A 106 11.64 -0.80 -14.90
CA PHE A 106 11.76 0.62 -15.23
C PHE A 106 13.15 1.17 -14.95
N GLU A 107 13.75 0.85 -13.80
CA GLU A 107 15.10 1.30 -13.46
C GLU A 107 16.13 0.76 -14.45
N ASP A 108 16.01 -0.51 -14.86
CA ASP A 108 16.86 -1.13 -15.89
C ASP A 108 16.75 -0.40 -17.23
N LEU A 109 15.53 -0.09 -17.69
CA LEU A 109 15.30 0.66 -18.93
C LEU A 109 15.91 2.06 -18.86
N ARG A 110 15.71 2.77 -17.74
CA ARG A 110 16.24 4.13 -17.54
C ARG A 110 17.76 4.19 -17.52
N VAL A 111 18.43 3.14 -17.03
CA VAL A 111 19.90 3.05 -17.05
C VAL A 111 20.41 2.80 -18.48
N ASN A 112 19.73 1.97 -19.25
CA ASN A 112 20.14 1.61 -20.62
C ASN A 112 19.93 2.74 -21.65
N GLU A 113 19.14 3.76 -21.34
CA GLU A 113 18.96 4.95 -22.19
C GLU A 113 20.03 6.05 -21.96
N ARG A 114 20.91 5.90 -20.96
CA ARG A 114 22.01 6.84 -20.66
C ARG A 114 23.32 6.40 -21.26
#